data_AF-A0A7V5S0Q5-F1
#
_entry.id   AF-A0A7V5S0Q5-F1
#
_cell.length_a   1.000
_cell.length_b   1.000
_cell.length_c   1.000
_cell.angle_alpha   90.00
_cell.angle_beta   90.00
_cell.angle_gamma   90.00
#
_symmetry.space_group_name_H-M   'P 1'
#
loop_
_entity.id
_entity.type
_entity.pdbx_description
1 polymer ?
#
loop_
_entity_poly.entity_id
_entity_poly.type
_entity_poly.pdbx_seq_one_letter_code
_entity_poly.pdbx_strand_id
1 'polypeptide(L)'
;MHNPVQPATAQKPRRRDADATPSDGRNAVAPTLQEFTLGTRALRTVSSGADIWQRIANWHKAGYTIVIATDRPTQVKKALEQTGLTDGYELHKGNLGGGFVWDAQKFVLITDAELFENRRLRLPPRRFNEGVPIASIMDLQPGDYVVHIYHGVGVFKGLTTLEREGVKREYLLIEYAHPDRIFVPVDQLDRIQKYIAPDDKPPEIKRLSSTAWARTVAKARQKAKEVAEELVRLYALREKATRPPYGEDTPWQAEM
;
A
#
# COMPACT_ATOMS: atom_id res chain seq x y z
N MET A 1 60.70 -36.28 3.59
CA MET A 1 61.16 -35.45 2.46
C MET A 1 59.93 -34.86 1.78
N HIS A 2 59.87 -33.53 1.66
CA HIS A 2 59.20 -32.74 0.60
C HIS A 2 57.71 -33.05 0.27
N ASN A 3 56.75 -32.13 0.18
CA ASN A 3 56.75 -30.66 0.04
C ASN A 3 55.28 -30.20 0.18
N PRO A 4 54.93 -29.11 0.89
CA PRO A 4 53.57 -28.57 0.91
C PRO A 4 53.36 -27.57 -0.25
N VAL A 5 52.23 -27.68 -0.95
CA VAL A 5 51.83 -26.72 -2.01
C VAL A 5 50.82 -25.71 -1.44
N GLN A 6 51.21 -24.44 -1.45
CA GLN A 6 50.37 -23.27 -1.16
C GLN A 6 49.67 -22.74 -2.45
N PRO A 7 48.60 -21.94 -2.32
CA PRO A 7 47.68 -21.62 -3.42
C PRO A 7 48.13 -20.46 -4.34
N ALA A 8 47.64 -20.51 -5.58
CA ALA A 8 47.98 -19.62 -6.68
C ALA A 8 47.40 -18.20 -6.54
N THR A 9 48.29 -17.20 -6.71
CA THR A 9 47.98 -15.77 -6.88
C THR A 9 48.01 -15.44 -8.37
N ALA A 10 46.91 -14.92 -8.93
CA ALA A 10 46.85 -14.50 -10.33
C ALA A 10 47.14 -13.00 -10.48
N GLN A 11 48.30 -12.67 -11.06
CA GLN A 11 48.65 -11.33 -11.54
C GLN A 11 48.28 -11.17 -13.02
N LYS A 12 47.87 -9.94 -13.34
CA LYS A 12 47.35 -9.44 -14.62
C LYS A 12 48.49 -9.07 -15.59
N PRO A 13 48.38 -9.28 -16.92
CA PRO A 13 49.23 -8.59 -17.89
C PRO A 13 48.50 -7.44 -18.61
N ARG A 14 49.25 -6.39 -18.95
CA ARG A 14 48.85 -5.15 -19.64
C ARG A 14 49.14 -5.22 -21.16
N ARG A 15 48.13 -4.78 -21.93
CA ARG A 15 48.07 -3.89 -23.13
C ARG A 15 49.03 -4.04 -24.32
N ARG A 16 48.44 -3.93 -25.52
CA ARG A 16 48.64 -2.96 -26.65
C ARG A 16 47.94 -3.55 -27.89
N ASP A 17 47.37 -2.88 -28.89
CA ASP A 17 47.06 -1.48 -29.27
C ASP A 17 46.06 -1.56 -30.47
N ALA A 18 45.42 -0.43 -30.83
CA ALA A 18 44.85 -0.08 -32.15
C ALA A 18 43.57 -0.85 -32.60
N ASP A 19 42.57 -0.29 -33.29
CA ASP A 19 42.17 1.03 -33.80
C ASP A 19 40.77 0.81 -34.45
N ALA A 20 40.07 1.90 -34.77
CA ALA A 20 38.83 2.02 -35.56
C ALA A 20 37.47 1.96 -34.84
N THR A 21 36.99 3.16 -34.50
CA THR A 21 35.57 3.54 -34.40
C THR A 21 34.86 3.36 -35.75
N PRO A 22 33.52 3.22 -35.74
CA PRO A 22 32.72 4.09 -36.57
C PRO A 22 31.82 4.97 -35.72
N SER A 23 31.87 6.25 -36.06
CA SER A 23 30.98 7.33 -35.67
C SER A 23 29.51 6.95 -35.80
N ASP A 24 28.75 7.08 -34.71
CA ASP A 24 27.32 7.39 -34.81
C ASP A 24 27.07 8.75 -34.15
N GLY A 25 26.64 9.69 -35.00
CA GLY A 25 26.52 11.11 -34.71
C GLY A 25 25.28 11.40 -33.88
N ARG A 26 25.42 11.38 -32.56
CA ARG A 26 24.47 12.03 -31.65
C ARG A 26 25.22 12.94 -30.70
N ASN A 27 25.50 14.16 -31.16
CA ASN A 27 25.83 15.28 -30.29
C ASN A 27 24.58 15.64 -29.47
N ALA A 28 24.32 14.90 -28.40
CA ALA A 28 23.46 15.34 -27.31
C ALA A 28 24.37 16.11 -26.34
N VAL A 29 24.42 17.44 -26.50
CA VAL A 29 24.98 18.33 -25.49
C VAL A 29 24.07 18.21 -24.26
N ALA A 30 24.49 17.44 -23.26
CA ALA A 30 23.84 17.43 -21.97
C ALA A 30 23.96 18.85 -21.39
N PRO A 31 22.85 19.50 -20.97
CA PRO A 31 22.94 20.82 -20.39
C PRO A 31 23.77 20.74 -19.11
N THR A 32 24.81 21.56 -19.03
CA THR A 32 25.60 21.75 -17.81
C THR A 32 24.64 22.23 -16.72
N LEU A 33 24.23 21.33 -15.83
CA LEU A 33 23.45 21.70 -14.65
C LEU A 33 24.36 22.53 -13.76
N GLN A 34 24.10 23.83 -13.70
CA GLN A 34 24.71 24.69 -12.70
C GLN A 34 24.20 24.26 -11.33
N GLU A 35 25.10 23.77 -10.48
CA GLU A 35 24.77 23.48 -9.09
C GLU A 35 24.62 24.81 -8.34
N PHE A 36 23.39 25.10 -7.90
CA PHE A 36 23.10 26.25 -7.06
C PHE A 36 22.93 25.80 -5.61
N THR A 37 23.81 26.25 -4.72
CA THR A 37 23.62 26.06 -3.28
C THR A 37 22.72 27.18 -2.74
N LEU A 38 21.50 26.82 -2.33
CA LEU A 38 20.50 27.79 -1.84
C LEU A 38 20.84 28.39 -0.46
N GLY A 39 21.86 27.89 0.24
CA GLY A 39 22.29 28.43 1.54
C GLY A 39 21.25 28.27 2.65
N THR A 40 20.33 27.30 2.53
CA THR A 40 19.27 27.05 3.52
C THR A 40 19.79 26.22 4.69
N ARG A 41 19.40 26.59 5.90
CA ARG A 41 19.71 25.84 7.13
C ARG A 41 18.47 25.10 7.61
N ALA A 42 18.54 23.77 7.70
CA ALA A 42 17.47 22.98 8.30
C ALA A 42 17.21 23.39 9.76
N LEU A 43 15.94 23.47 10.15
CA LEU A 43 15.57 23.64 11.56
C LEU A 43 15.81 22.31 12.27
N ARG A 44 16.85 22.26 13.10
CA ARG A 44 17.07 21.12 13.99
C ARG A 44 16.08 21.20 15.15
N THR A 45 15.38 20.10 15.40
CA THR A 45 14.61 19.87 16.63
C THR A 45 15.59 19.89 17.80
N VAL A 46 15.49 20.91 18.65
CA VAL A 46 16.21 20.96 19.92
C VAL A 46 15.30 20.31 20.95
N SER A 47 15.84 19.41 21.78
CA SER A 47 15.13 18.55 22.74
C SER A 47 14.42 19.29 23.89
N SER A 48 14.17 20.59 23.75
CA SER A 48 13.55 21.46 24.74
C SER A 48 12.43 22.22 24.03
N GLY A 49 11.20 21.69 24.12
CA GLY A 49 10.00 22.27 23.48
C GLY A 49 9.70 23.73 23.87
N ALA A 50 10.40 24.29 24.86
CA ALA A 50 10.28 25.69 25.28
C ALA A 50 11.06 26.68 24.39
N ASP A 51 12.05 26.23 23.62
CA ASP A 51 12.97 27.15 22.89
C ASP A 51 12.45 27.60 21.53
N ILE A 52 11.57 26.83 20.87
CA ILE A 52 11.14 27.16 19.50
C ILE A 52 10.31 28.44 19.44
N TRP A 53 9.45 28.67 20.43
CA TRP A 53 8.59 29.85 20.49
C TRP A 53 9.39 31.14 20.72
N GLN A 54 10.43 31.09 21.55
CA GLN A 54 11.38 32.21 21.71
C GLN A 54 12.15 32.50 20.42
N ARG A 55 12.51 31.47 19.65
CA ARG A 55 13.19 31.65 18.36
C ARG A 55 12.27 32.28 17.32
N ILE A 56 11.00 31.90 17.29
CA ILE A 56 9.97 32.55 16.45
C ILE A 56 9.88 34.04 16.79
N ALA A 57 9.81 34.39 18.08
CA ALA A 57 9.79 35.78 18.51
C ALA A 57 11.06 36.55 18.10
N ASN A 58 12.23 35.91 18.15
CA ASN A 58 13.49 36.51 17.72
C ASN A 58 13.56 36.72 16.21
N TRP A 59 13.07 35.76 15.40
CA TRP A 59 12.99 35.92 13.95
C TRP A 59 12.00 37.01 13.55
N HIS A 60 10.89 37.14 14.28
CA HIS A 60 9.95 38.23 14.08
C HIS A 60 10.62 39.60 14.35
N LYS A 61 11.35 39.74 15.47
CA LYS A 61 12.14 40.96 15.77
C LYS A 61 13.22 41.25 14.72
N ALA A 62 13.79 40.21 14.11
CA ALA A 62 14.79 40.34 13.05
C ALA A 62 14.18 40.63 11.65
N GLY A 63 12.85 40.68 11.55
CA GLY A 63 12.12 41.00 10.32
C GLY A 63 12.11 39.85 9.31
N TYR A 64 12.02 38.60 9.78
CA TYR A 64 11.86 37.43 8.91
C TYR A 64 10.39 37.19 8.56
N THR A 65 10.12 36.73 7.34
CA THR A 65 8.81 36.19 6.94
C THR A 65 8.67 34.78 7.50
N ILE A 66 7.70 34.58 8.38
CA ILE A 66 7.47 33.31 9.09
C ILE A 66 6.26 32.62 8.48
N VAL A 67 6.48 31.43 7.92
CA VAL A 67 5.43 30.55 7.39
C VAL A 67 5.35 29.31 8.25
N ILE A 68 4.16 28.99 8.74
CA ILE A 68 3.90 27.82 9.58
C ILE A 68 2.95 26.87 8.85
N ALA A 69 3.44 25.67 8.55
CA ALA A 69 2.66 24.57 7.98
C ALA A 69 2.23 23.61 9.10
N THR A 70 0.93 23.58 9.42
CA THR A 70 0.39 22.77 10.52
C THR A 70 -0.95 22.12 10.18
N ASP A 71 -1.16 20.90 10.68
CA ASP A 71 -2.48 20.25 10.69
C ASP A 71 -3.32 20.65 11.92
N ARG A 72 -2.75 21.41 12.87
CA ARG A 72 -3.39 21.84 14.13
C ARG A 72 -3.37 23.38 14.30
N PRO A 73 -4.04 24.13 13.42
CA PRO A 73 -3.95 25.61 13.41
C PRO A 73 -4.45 26.26 14.71
N THR A 74 -5.44 25.66 15.39
CA THR A 74 -6.00 26.17 16.66
C THR A 74 -4.99 26.12 17.80
N GLN A 75 -4.21 25.04 17.88
CA GLN A 75 -3.20 24.83 18.92
C GLN A 75 -2.03 25.80 18.74
N VAL A 76 -1.58 26.00 17.49
CA VAL A 76 -0.50 26.94 17.16
C VAL A 76 -0.92 28.38 17.44
N LYS A 77 -2.14 28.78 17.06
CA LYS A 77 -2.64 30.13 17.32
C LYS A 77 -2.65 30.46 18.82
N LYS A 78 -3.15 29.53 19.65
CA LYS A 78 -3.18 29.69 21.12
C LYS A 78 -1.76 29.81 21.71
N ALA A 79 -0.80 29.05 21.18
CA ALA A 79 0.60 29.13 21.64
C ALA A 79 1.27 30.46 21.23
N LEU A 80 0.99 30.97 20.03
CA LEU A 80 1.51 32.26 19.56
C LEU A 80 0.94 33.42 20.37
N GLU A 81 -0.35 33.38 20.70
CA GLU A 81 -1.01 34.35 21.59
C GLU A 81 -0.35 34.40 22.98
N GLN A 82 0.06 33.25 23.54
CA GLN A 82 0.79 33.20 24.81
C GLN A 82 2.18 33.83 24.75
N THR A 83 2.80 33.90 23.56
CA THR A 83 4.11 34.55 23.36
C THR A 83 4.02 36.03 22.98
N GLY A 84 2.81 36.58 22.85
CA GLY A 84 2.58 37.97 22.47
C GLY A 84 2.79 38.27 20.98
N LEU A 85 2.78 37.23 20.12
CA LEU A 85 2.91 37.39 18.67
C LEU A 85 1.53 37.25 18.01
N THR A 86 0.91 38.39 17.70
CA THR A 86 -0.44 38.44 17.09
C THR A 86 -0.41 38.56 15.57
N ASP A 87 0.64 39.17 15.01
CA ASP A 87 0.77 39.50 13.59
C ASP A 87 2.15 39.11 13.04
N GLY A 88 2.28 39.02 11.71
CA GLY A 88 3.58 38.77 11.05
C GLY A 88 3.92 37.29 10.76
N TYR A 89 2.92 36.40 10.74
CA TYR A 89 3.08 35.00 10.34
C TYR A 89 1.95 34.54 9.41
N GLU A 90 2.26 33.60 8.51
CA GLU A 90 1.28 32.96 7.63
C GLU A 90 1.05 31.50 8.04
N LEU A 91 -0.21 31.11 8.19
CA LEU A 91 -0.61 29.74 8.51
C LEU A 91 -1.11 29.02 7.26
N HIS A 92 -0.45 27.90 6.95
CA HIS A 92 -0.86 27.00 5.89
C HIS A 92 -1.21 25.62 6.46
N LYS A 93 -2.23 25.00 5.88
CA LYS A 93 -2.61 23.64 6.25
C LYS A 93 -1.69 22.64 5.57
N GLY A 94 -1.01 21.80 6.35
CA GLY A 94 -0.24 20.68 5.81
C GLY A 94 0.85 20.18 6.76
N ASN A 95 1.16 18.89 6.64
CA ASN A 95 2.16 18.20 7.44
C ASN A 95 3.40 17.89 6.58
N LEU A 96 4.34 18.82 6.58
CA LEU A 96 5.61 18.71 5.86
C LEU A 96 6.65 17.99 6.73
N GLY A 97 7.61 17.31 6.11
CA GLY A 97 8.58 16.45 6.82
C GLY A 97 9.64 17.20 7.65
N GLY A 98 9.72 18.52 7.52
CA GLY A 98 10.60 19.38 8.31
C GLY A 98 10.71 20.81 7.77
N GLY A 99 11.06 21.73 8.63
CA GLY A 99 11.23 23.16 8.36
C GLY A 99 12.67 23.56 8.03
N PHE A 100 12.83 24.77 7.48
CA PHE A 100 14.13 25.35 7.16
C PHE A 100 14.13 26.88 7.32
N VAL A 101 15.33 27.43 7.49
CA VAL A 101 15.59 28.87 7.49
C VAL A 101 16.40 29.21 6.25
N TRP A 102 16.00 30.29 5.58
CA TRP A 102 16.71 30.87 4.46
C TRP A 102 17.16 32.29 4.84
N ASP A 103 18.39 32.40 5.35
CA ASP A 103 18.93 33.67 5.86
C ASP A 103 19.07 34.72 4.75
N ALA A 104 19.39 34.31 3.52
CA ALA A 104 19.57 35.22 2.38
C ALA A 104 18.28 35.96 1.96
N GLN A 105 17.11 35.36 2.19
CA GLN A 105 15.80 35.94 1.88
C GLN A 105 15.00 36.30 3.14
N LYS A 106 15.61 36.18 4.33
CA LYS A 106 14.95 36.33 5.63
C LYS A 106 13.64 35.54 5.72
N PHE A 107 13.66 34.28 5.31
CA PHE A 107 12.46 33.42 5.27
C PHE A 107 12.60 32.23 6.22
N VAL A 108 11.52 31.86 6.91
CA VAL A 108 11.48 30.70 7.81
C VAL A 108 10.22 29.89 7.53
N LEU A 109 10.40 28.60 7.20
CA LEU A 109 9.31 27.62 7.18
C LEU A 109 9.40 26.75 8.43
N ILE A 110 8.32 26.70 9.21
CA ILE A 110 8.19 25.91 10.42
C ILE A 110 7.06 24.89 10.23
N THR A 111 7.27 23.66 10.68
CA THR A 111 6.30 22.56 10.52
C THR A 111 5.92 21.95 11.86
N ASP A 112 4.91 21.07 11.87
CA ASP A 112 4.51 20.31 13.06
C ASP A 112 5.65 19.51 13.68
N ALA A 113 6.66 19.11 12.89
CA ALA A 113 7.83 18.39 13.36
C ALA A 113 8.72 19.23 14.31
N GLU A 114 8.74 20.56 14.13
CA GLU A 114 9.48 21.47 15.01
C GLU A 114 8.63 22.00 16.16
N LEU A 115 7.32 22.17 15.96
CA LEU A 115 6.41 22.74 16.97
C LEU A 115 5.99 21.73 18.04
N PHE A 116 5.77 20.47 17.66
CA PHE A 116 5.17 19.46 18.53
C PHE A 116 6.09 18.25 18.77
N GLU A 117 7.35 18.34 18.35
CA GLU A 117 8.41 17.34 18.56
C GLU A 117 8.06 15.92 18.05
N ASN A 118 6.99 15.80 17.28
CA ASN A 118 6.44 14.53 16.79
C ASN A 118 6.63 14.47 15.28
N ARG A 119 7.74 13.87 14.84
CA ARG A 119 7.88 13.39 13.45
C ARG A 119 6.98 12.16 13.25
N ARG A 120 5.66 12.36 13.30
CA ARG A 120 4.74 11.36 12.77
C ARG A 120 4.79 11.50 11.25
N LEU A 121 5.72 10.78 10.63
CA LEU A 121 5.58 10.36 9.24
C LEU A 121 4.22 9.67 9.16
N ARG A 122 3.18 10.38 8.71
CA ARG A 122 1.95 9.74 8.25
C ARG A 122 2.38 8.98 7.00
N LEU A 123 2.77 7.72 7.16
CA LEU A 123 2.74 6.80 6.04
C LEU A 123 1.31 6.87 5.48
N PRO A 124 1.13 7.05 4.17
CA PRO A 124 -0.20 6.97 3.58
C PRO A 124 -0.82 5.66 4.08
N PRO A 125 -2.08 5.66 4.55
CA PRO A 125 -2.73 4.41 4.89
C PRO A 125 -2.60 3.52 3.67
N ARG A 126 -1.98 2.34 3.83
CA ARG A 126 -2.01 1.31 2.80
C ARG A 126 -3.49 1.15 2.47
N ARG A 127 -3.89 1.56 1.27
CA ARG A 127 -5.21 1.22 0.74
C ARG A 127 -5.22 -0.29 0.68
N PHE A 128 -5.76 -0.92 1.72
CA PHE A 128 -6.27 -2.26 1.59
C PHE A 128 -7.39 -2.10 0.58
N ASN A 129 -7.12 -2.51 -0.67
CA ASN A 129 -8.16 -2.57 -1.69
C ASN A 129 -9.11 -3.70 -1.27
N GLU A 130 -10.04 -3.39 -0.38
CA GLU A 130 -11.28 -4.16 -0.26
C GLU A 130 -11.94 -4.15 -1.64
N GLY A 131 -12.10 -5.33 -2.23
CA GLY A 131 -12.89 -5.50 -3.44
C GLY A 131 -12.12 -5.72 -4.74
N VAL A 132 -10.85 -6.13 -4.72
CA VAL A 132 -10.35 -6.87 -5.90
C VAL A 132 -10.99 -8.26 -5.84
N PRO A 133 -11.93 -8.62 -6.75
CA PRO A 133 -12.30 -10.02 -6.89
C PRO A 133 -11.01 -10.77 -7.14
N ILE A 134 -10.68 -11.69 -6.25
CA ILE A 134 -9.45 -12.47 -6.28
C ILE A 134 -9.32 -13.08 -7.68
N ALA A 135 -8.55 -12.40 -8.53
CA ALA A 135 -8.21 -12.81 -9.89
C ALA A 135 -7.12 -13.90 -9.84
N SER A 136 -7.14 -14.75 -8.82
CA SER A 136 -6.11 -15.77 -8.53
C SER A 136 -6.31 -17.04 -9.36
N ILE A 137 -6.87 -16.92 -10.56
CA ILE A 137 -6.77 -17.97 -11.57
C ILE A 137 -5.35 -17.99 -12.14
N MET A 138 -4.65 -16.83 -12.19
CA MET A 138 -3.25 -16.78 -12.63
C MET A 138 -2.25 -17.40 -11.64
N ASP A 139 -2.66 -17.61 -10.38
CA ASP A 139 -1.83 -18.23 -9.34
C ASP A 139 -2.21 -19.69 -9.06
N LEU A 140 -2.95 -20.34 -9.96
CA LEU A 140 -3.43 -21.70 -9.76
C LEU A 140 -2.26 -22.70 -9.90
N GLN A 141 -1.94 -23.42 -8.82
CA GLN A 141 -0.91 -24.46 -8.81
C GLN A 141 -1.53 -25.85 -8.83
N PRO A 142 -0.93 -26.84 -9.50
CA PRO A 142 -1.39 -28.23 -9.42
C PRO A 142 -1.48 -28.69 -7.96
N GLY A 143 -2.64 -29.19 -7.55
CA GLY A 143 -2.97 -29.53 -6.17
C GLY A 143 -3.93 -28.54 -5.49
N ASP A 144 -4.09 -27.33 -6.03
CA ASP A 144 -5.05 -26.36 -5.51
C ASP A 144 -6.49 -26.85 -5.65
N TYR A 145 -7.32 -26.50 -4.66
CA TYR A 145 -8.76 -26.70 -4.72
C TYR A 145 -9.42 -25.62 -5.58
N VAL A 146 -10.34 -26.05 -6.44
CA VAL A 146 -11.09 -25.18 -7.35
C VAL A 146 -12.57 -25.46 -7.26
N VAL A 147 -13.37 -24.44 -7.40
CA VAL A 147 -14.83 -24.52 -7.47
C VAL A 147 -15.26 -24.28 -8.89
N HIS A 148 -15.94 -25.26 -9.48
CA HIS A 148 -16.67 -25.08 -10.73
C HIS A 148 -18.13 -24.74 -10.42
N ILE A 149 -18.69 -23.73 -11.08
CA ILE A 149 -20.06 -23.23 -10.81
C ILE A 149 -21.14 -24.34 -10.85
N TYR A 150 -21.01 -25.33 -11.75
CA TYR A 150 -22.00 -26.39 -11.92
C TYR A 150 -21.66 -27.71 -11.23
N HIS A 151 -20.38 -27.97 -10.99
CA HIS A 151 -19.88 -29.29 -10.60
C HIS A 151 -19.34 -29.32 -9.18
N GLY A 152 -19.09 -28.16 -8.58
CA GLY A 152 -18.60 -28.04 -7.21
C GLY A 152 -17.10 -28.11 -7.10
N VAL A 153 -16.64 -28.51 -5.92
CA VAL A 153 -15.23 -28.44 -5.52
C VAL A 153 -14.46 -29.64 -6.05
N GLY A 154 -13.38 -29.38 -6.78
CA GLY A 154 -12.43 -30.36 -7.29
C GLY A 154 -10.98 -29.93 -7.06
N VAL A 155 -10.04 -30.76 -7.49
CA VAL A 155 -8.59 -30.53 -7.38
C VAL A 155 -8.03 -30.27 -8.76
N PHE A 156 -7.37 -29.13 -8.94
CA PHE A 156 -6.68 -28.80 -10.18
C PHE A 156 -5.43 -29.67 -10.35
N LYS A 157 -5.27 -30.32 -11.50
CA LYS A 157 -4.10 -31.16 -11.80
C LYS A 157 -3.13 -30.56 -12.81
N GLY A 158 -3.50 -29.45 -13.45
CA GLY A 158 -2.68 -28.79 -14.46
C GLY A 158 -3.44 -28.53 -15.77
N LEU A 159 -2.71 -27.99 -16.73
CA LEU A 159 -3.17 -27.81 -18.10
C LEU A 159 -2.83 -29.05 -18.93
N THR A 160 -3.75 -29.43 -19.81
CA THR A 160 -3.55 -30.49 -20.79
C THR A 160 -3.96 -29.99 -22.16
N THR A 161 -3.19 -30.34 -23.18
CA THR A 161 -3.51 -30.03 -24.57
C THR A 161 -4.16 -31.24 -25.19
N LEU A 162 -5.40 -31.07 -25.67
CA LEU A 162 -6.12 -32.09 -26.40
C LEU A 162 -6.27 -31.64 -27.86
N GLU A 163 -6.01 -32.56 -28.77
CA GLU A 163 -6.23 -32.33 -30.20
C GLU A 163 -7.56 -32.96 -30.60
N ARG A 164 -8.47 -32.12 -31.13
CA ARG A 164 -9.76 -32.59 -31.65
C ARG A 164 -9.99 -31.94 -33.02
N GLU A 165 -10.26 -32.77 -34.02
CA GLU A 165 -10.53 -32.32 -35.41
C GLU A 165 -9.39 -31.47 -36.00
N GLY A 166 -8.12 -31.79 -35.65
CA GLY A 166 -6.93 -31.09 -36.14
C GLY A 166 -6.67 -29.73 -35.47
N VAL A 167 -7.51 -29.32 -34.51
CA VAL A 167 -7.31 -28.09 -33.73
C VAL A 167 -6.83 -28.48 -32.33
N LYS A 168 -5.63 -28.01 -31.97
CA LYS A 168 -5.09 -28.14 -30.61
C LYS A 168 -5.77 -27.12 -29.71
N ARG A 169 -6.39 -27.58 -28.63
CA ARG A 169 -7.00 -26.74 -27.60
C ARG A 169 -6.45 -27.10 -26.23
N GLU A 170 -6.28 -26.09 -25.40
CA GLU A 170 -5.86 -26.25 -24.01
C GLU A 170 -7.08 -26.39 -23.10
N TYR A 171 -6.94 -27.30 -22.13
CA TYR A 171 -7.97 -27.61 -21.15
C TYR A 171 -7.34 -27.65 -19.75
N LEU A 172 -8.10 -27.21 -18.76
CA LEU A 172 -7.78 -27.42 -17.35
C LEU A 172 -8.29 -28.80 -16.94
N LEU A 173 -7.40 -29.61 -16.38
CA LEU A 173 -7.76 -30.89 -15.79
C LEU A 173 -8.15 -30.70 -14.33
N ILE A 174 -9.40 -31.03 -14.00
CA ILE A 174 -9.92 -30.98 -12.63
C ILE A 174 -10.38 -32.38 -12.23
N GLU A 175 -9.88 -32.87 -11.10
CA GLU A 175 -10.28 -34.15 -10.51
C GLU A 175 -11.30 -33.97 -9.40
N TYR A 176 -12.28 -34.84 -9.37
CA TYR A 176 -13.28 -34.95 -8.30
C TYR A 176 -13.04 -36.23 -7.50
N ALA A 177 -14.01 -36.65 -6.69
CA ALA A 177 -13.91 -37.92 -5.98
C ALA A 177 -13.73 -39.06 -7.00
N HIS A 178 -12.68 -39.86 -6.80
CA HIS A 178 -12.26 -40.89 -7.76
C HIS A 178 -13.44 -41.78 -8.19
N PRO A 179 -13.60 -42.08 -9.51
CA PRO A 179 -12.68 -41.83 -10.63
C PRO A 179 -13.00 -40.58 -11.49
N ASP A 180 -13.85 -39.67 -11.01
CA ASP A 180 -14.43 -38.61 -11.85
C ASP A 180 -13.41 -37.49 -12.18
N ARG A 181 -13.34 -37.11 -13.46
CA ARG A 181 -12.48 -36.01 -13.96
C ARG A 181 -13.21 -35.20 -15.02
N ILE A 182 -12.93 -33.90 -15.09
CA ILE A 182 -13.45 -33.03 -16.14
C ILE A 182 -12.32 -32.26 -16.82
N PHE A 183 -12.53 -31.95 -18.10
CA PHE A 183 -11.66 -31.09 -18.90
C PHE A 183 -12.41 -29.79 -19.19
N VAL A 184 -11.97 -28.70 -18.56
CA VAL A 184 -12.60 -27.39 -18.77
C VAL A 184 -11.80 -26.61 -19.80
N PRO A 185 -12.41 -26.19 -20.93
CA PRO A 185 -11.72 -25.36 -21.92
C PRO A 185 -11.21 -24.05 -21.30
N VAL A 186 -10.06 -23.55 -21.77
CA VAL A 186 -9.51 -22.25 -21.33
C VAL A 186 -10.45 -21.08 -21.63
N ASP A 187 -11.30 -21.18 -22.66
CA ASP A 187 -12.35 -20.19 -22.96
C ASP A 187 -13.47 -20.13 -21.92
N GLN A 188 -13.60 -21.13 -21.03
CA GLN A 188 -14.63 -21.22 -19.99
C GLN A 188 -14.06 -21.05 -18.57
N LEU A 189 -12.92 -20.36 -18.46
CA LEU A 189 -12.26 -20.08 -17.18
C LEU A 189 -13.10 -19.23 -16.23
N ASP A 190 -14.03 -18.43 -16.75
CA ASP A 190 -14.98 -17.61 -15.99
C ASP A 190 -15.86 -18.45 -15.03
N ARG A 191 -15.97 -19.74 -15.30
CA ARG A 191 -16.77 -20.72 -14.54
C ARG A 191 -16.01 -21.38 -13.40
N ILE A 192 -14.71 -21.09 -13.27
CA ILE A 192 -13.81 -21.67 -12.28
C ILE A 192 -13.34 -20.58 -11.32
N GLN A 193 -13.36 -20.87 -10.03
CA GLN A 193 -12.79 -20.01 -9.00
C GLN A 193 -11.88 -20.84 -8.08
N LYS A 194 -10.78 -20.24 -7.61
CA LYS A 194 -9.94 -20.87 -6.59
C LYS A 194 -10.74 -21.02 -5.29
N TYR A 195 -10.74 -22.20 -4.69
CA TYR A 195 -11.38 -22.42 -3.39
C TYR A 195 -10.51 -21.81 -2.30
N ILE A 196 -11.10 -20.93 -1.50
CA ILE A 196 -10.46 -20.32 -0.34
C ILE A 196 -11.07 -21.00 0.88
N ALA A 197 -10.26 -21.79 1.57
CA ALA A 197 -10.70 -22.46 2.77
C ALA A 197 -10.82 -21.43 3.90
N PRO A 198 -11.96 -21.38 4.62
CA PRO A 198 -12.10 -20.51 5.80
C PRO A 198 -11.21 -20.95 6.97
N ASP A 199 -10.78 -22.22 6.99
CA ASP A 199 -9.86 -22.84 7.95
C ASP A 199 -8.78 -23.63 7.18
N ASP A 200 -7.67 -24.02 7.83
CA ASP A 200 -6.63 -24.91 7.26
C ASP A 200 -7.10 -26.37 7.02
N LYS A 201 -8.43 -26.62 7.01
CA LYS A 201 -9.00 -27.94 6.73
C LYS A 201 -9.28 -28.10 5.23
N PRO A 202 -8.82 -29.19 4.60
CA PRO A 202 -9.13 -29.45 3.20
C PRO A 202 -10.64 -29.68 3.01
N PRO A 203 -11.24 -29.17 1.93
CA PRO A 203 -12.65 -29.40 1.65
C PRO A 203 -12.92 -30.86 1.32
N GLU A 204 -14.12 -31.33 1.63
CA GLU A 204 -14.60 -32.64 1.18
C GLU A 204 -14.83 -32.60 -0.34
N ILE A 205 -14.05 -33.39 -1.08
CA ILE A 205 -14.22 -33.56 -2.52
C ILE A 205 -15.36 -34.53 -2.76
N LYS A 206 -16.42 -34.08 -3.44
CA LYS A 206 -17.59 -34.89 -3.77
C LYS A 206 -17.48 -35.49 -5.17
N ARG A 207 -18.28 -36.54 -5.43
CA ARG A 207 -18.45 -37.10 -6.78
C ARG A 207 -19.07 -36.07 -7.72
N LEU A 208 -18.86 -36.26 -9.02
CA LEU A 208 -19.42 -35.41 -10.05
C LEU A 208 -20.95 -35.61 -10.11
N SER A 209 -21.68 -34.87 -9.28
CA SER A 209 -23.13 -34.89 -9.23
C SER A 209 -23.68 -33.47 -9.15
N SER A 210 -24.14 -32.97 -10.30
CA SER A 210 -24.69 -31.62 -10.43
C SER A 210 -25.90 -31.38 -9.51
N THR A 211 -26.64 -32.43 -9.12
CA THR A 211 -27.84 -32.30 -8.28
C THR A 211 -27.51 -32.06 -6.81
N ALA A 212 -26.51 -32.76 -6.26
CA ALA A 212 -26.06 -32.57 -4.88
C ALA A 212 -25.41 -31.18 -4.69
N TRP A 213 -24.63 -30.75 -5.68
CA TRP A 213 -24.05 -29.42 -5.71
C TRP A 213 -25.13 -28.33 -5.81
N ALA A 214 -26.08 -28.46 -6.74
CA ALA A 214 -27.19 -27.52 -6.88
C ALA A 214 -27.99 -27.35 -5.56
N ARG A 215 -28.24 -28.44 -4.83
CA ARG A 215 -28.89 -28.38 -3.50
C ARG A 215 -28.04 -27.61 -2.48
N THR A 216 -26.72 -27.81 -2.50
CA THR A 216 -25.78 -27.11 -1.60
C THR A 216 -25.77 -25.61 -1.90
N VAL A 217 -25.70 -25.22 -3.18
CA VAL A 217 -25.77 -23.84 -3.63
C VAL A 217 -27.11 -23.21 -3.28
N ALA A 218 -28.23 -23.92 -3.48
CA ALA A 218 -29.55 -23.42 -3.12
C ALA A 218 -29.67 -23.14 -1.62
N LYS A 219 -29.15 -24.04 -0.76
CA LYS A 219 -29.12 -23.85 0.69
C LYS A 219 -28.26 -22.65 1.09
N ALA A 220 -27.10 -22.48 0.45
CA ALA A 220 -26.23 -21.33 0.70
C ALA A 220 -26.90 -20.01 0.29
N ARG A 221 -27.56 -19.98 -0.87
CA ARG A 221 -28.33 -18.82 -1.36
C ARG A 221 -29.47 -18.44 -0.41
N GLN A 222 -30.18 -19.43 0.10
CA GLN A 222 -31.26 -19.22 1.07
C GLN A 222 -30.74 -18.59 2.37
N LYS A 223 -29.65 -19.13 2.93
CA LYS A 223 -29.01 -18.53 4.12
C LYS A 223 -28.51 -17.11 3.88
N ALA A 224 -27.90 -16.84 2.73
CA ALA A 224 -27.44 -15.51 2.37
C ALA A 224 -28.61 -14.51 2.31
N LYS A 225 -29.76 -14.95 1.78
CA LYS A 225 -30.99 -14.15 1.76
C LYS A 225 -31.52 -13.86 3.17
N GLU A 226 -31.54 -14.86 4.05
CA GLU A 226 -31.96 -14.69 5.46
C GLU A 226 -31.11 -13.65 6.18
N VAL A 227 -29.78 -13.70 6.02
CA VAL A 227 -28.86 -12.71 6.60
C VAL A 227 -29.12 -11.31 6.01
N ALA A 228 -29.33 -11.21 4.70
CA ALA A 228 -29.63 -9.92 4.07
C ALA A 228 -30.94 -9.32 4.59
N GLU A 229 -31.98 -10.13 4.77
CA GLU A 229 -33.26 -9.70 5.36
C GLU A 229 -33.08 -9.23 6.81
N GLU A 230 -32.30 -9.95 7.61
CA GLU A 230 -31.97 -9.56 8.99
C GLU A 230 -31.22 -8.22 9.04
N LEU A 231 -30.24 -8.02 8.17
CA LEU A 231 -29.50 -6.75 8.07
C LEU A 231 -30.44 -5.61 7.69
N VAL A 232 -31.27 -5.77 6.66
CA VAL A 232 -32.24 -4.74 6.26
C VAL A 232 -33.16 -4.39 7.42
N ARG A 233 -33.66 -5.40 8.14
CA ARG A 233 -34.50 -5.18 9.33
C ARG A 233 -33.76 -4.45 10.44
N LEU A 234 -32.51 -4.82 10.72
CA LEU A 234 -31.67 -4.16 11.72
C LEU A 234 -31.45 -2.68 11.38
N TYR A 235 -31.19 -2.36 10.12
CA TYR A 235 -31.02 -0.98 9.67
C TYR A 235 -32.32 -0.18 9.78
N ALA A 236 -33.47 -0.76 9.41
CA ALA A 236 -34.77 -0.11 9.59
C ALA A 236 -35.08 0.16 11.07
N LEU A 237 -34.65 -0.71 11.99
CA LEU A 237 -34.78 -0.48 13.44
C LEU A 237 -33.83 0.62 13.92
N ARG A 238 -32.57 0.63 13.44
CA ARG A 238 -31.58 1.67 13.78
C ARG A 238 -31.99 3.05 13.30
N GLU A 239 -32.63 3.14 12.14
CA GLU A 239 -33.13 4.41 11.60
C GLU A 239 -34.27 5.00 12.46
N LYS A 240 -35.14 4.14 13.00
CA LYS A 240 -36.21 4.55 13.92
C LYS A 240 -35.72 4.85 15.34
N ALA A 241 -34.60 4.24 15.74
CA ALA A 241 -34.04 4.43 17.07
C ALA A 241 -33.46 5.85 17.20
N THR A 242 -34.09 6.66 18.04
CA THR A 242 -33.57 7.99 18.39
C THR A 242 -32.74 7.86 19.68
N ARG A 243 -31.57 8.49 19.69
CA ARG A 243 -30.70 8.61 20.87
C ARG A 243 -30.47 10.10 21.16
N PRO A 244 -30.39 10.52 22.44
CA PRO A 244 -29.95 11.86 22.79
C PRO A 244 -28.55 12.15 22.20
N PRO A 245 -28.27 13.40 21.78
CA PRO A 245 -26.95 13.78 21.28
C PRO A 245 -25.85 13.45 22.30
N TYR A 246 -24.61 13.28 21.82
CA TYR A 246 -23.47 13.23 22.73
C TYR A 246 -23.36 14.58 23.44
N GLY A 247 -22.95 14.57 24.71
CA GLY A 247 -22.62 15.79 25.43
C GLY A 247 -21.34 16.42 24.89
N GLU A 248 -21.00 17.60 25.41
CA GLU A 248 -19.72 18.24 25.09
C GLU A 248 -18.54 17.37 25.56
N ASP A 249 -17.43 17.46 24.82
CA ASP A 249 -16.21 16.76 25.18
C ASP A 249 -15.71 17.23 26.55
N THR A 250 -15.29 16.27 27.37
CA THR A 250 -14.66 16.56 28.66
C THR A 250 -13.22 17.08 28.46
N PRO A 251 -12.67 17.87 29.41
CA PRO A 251 -11.29 18.36 29.30
C PRO A 251 -10.25 17.25 29.06
N TRP A 252 -10.46 16.08 29.65
CA TRP A 252 -9.61 14.90 29.47
C TRP A 252 -9.71 14.27 28.07
N GLN A 253 -10.86 14.37 27.39
CA GLN A 253 -11.02 13.89 26.01
C GLN A 253 -10.33 14.81 25.00
N ALA A 254 -10.22 16.10 25.29
CA ALA A 254 -9.52 17.06 24.44
C ALA A 254 -7.98 16.92 24.51
N GLU A 255 -7.47 16.25 25.55
CA GLU A 255 -6.03 16.07 25.79
C GLU A 255 -5.47 14.73 25.26
N MET A 256 -6.31 13.74 24.92
CA MET A 256 -5.92 12.44 24.34
C MET A 256 -5.73 12.51 22.82
#